data_AF-A0A2D6PF96-F1
#
_entry.id   AF-A0A2D6PF96-F1
#
_cell.length_a   1.000
_cell.length_b   1.000
_cell.length_c   1.000
_cell.angle_alpha   90.00
_cell.angle_beta   90.00
_cell.angle_gamma   90.00
#
_symmetry.space_group_name_H-M   'P 1'
#
loop_
_entity.id
_entity.type
_entity.pdbx_description
1 polymer ?
#
loop_
_entity_poly.entity_id
_entity_poly.type
_entity_poly.pdbx_seq_one_letter_code
_entity_poly.pdbx_strand_id
1 'polypeptide(L)'
;MTPRQQVLYLWANGSALDSTVVAWAFHDGTDGNVPGLPEVPDGRPPYDTGVDALRDGWRLLQSAQLIAQQTGQEHRNAYLDYEFVFERLVDC
;
A
#
# COMPACT_ATOMS: atom_id res chain seq x y z
N MET A 1 10.68 24.22 -6.22
CA MET A 1 9.99 23.32 -7.18
C MET A 1 8.78 22.75 -6.48
N THR A 2 7.72 22.38 -7.20
CA THR A 2 6.51 21.80 -6.57
C THR A 2 6.69 20.28 -6.50
N PRO A 3 6.70 19.67 -5.31
CA PRO A 3 6.91 18.23 -5.18
C PRO A 3 5.78 17.45 -5.85
N ARG A 4 6.11 16.29 -6.43
CA ARG A 4 5.14 15.36 -7.00
C ARG A 4 4.87 14.22 -6.05
N GLN A 5 3.67 13.65 -6.17
CA GLN A 5 3.21 12.60 -5.27
C GLN A 5 3.28 11.24 -5.96
N GLN A 6 3.76 10.26 -5.20
CA GLN A 6 3.66 8.85 -5.49
C GLN A 6 2.70 8.24 -4.46
N VAL A 7 1.78 7.39 -4.92
CA VAL A 7 0.75 6.75 -4.07
C VAL A 7 0.87 5.24 -4.20
N LEU A 8 0.91 4.56 -3.06
CA LEU A 8 1.01 3.11 -2.94
C LEU A 8 -0.15 2.56 -2.12
N TYR A 9 -0.85 1.60 -2.70
CA TYR A 9 -1.90 0.81 -2.04
C TYR A 9 -1.32 -0.56 -1.71
N LEU A 10 -1.47 -0.99 -0.46
CA LEU A 10 -1.16 -2.34 -0.01
C LEU A 10 -2.41 -2.94 0.63
N TRP A 11 -2.85 -4.09 0.15
CA TRP A 11 -3.87 -4.89 0.81
C TRP A 11 -3.21 -6.06 1.53
N ALA A 12 -3.47 -6.18 2.82
CA ALA A 12 -2.91 -7.22 3.66
C ALA A 12 -3.91 -8.35 3.96
N ASN A 13 -3.43 -9.45 4.57
CA ASN A 13 -4.27 -10.54 5.08
C ASN A 13 -4.81 -10.30 6.50
N GLY A 14 -4.52 -9.13 7.09
CA GLY A 14 -4.95 -8.73 8.42
C GLY A 14 -4.93 -7.21 8.56
N SER A 15 -5.63 -6.69 9.57
CA SER A 15 -5.75 -5.25 9.82
C SER A 15 -4.53 -4.62 10.50
N ALA A 16 -3.55 -5.42 10.93
CA ALA A 16 -2.32 -4.90 11.53
C ALA A 16 -1.33 -4.47 10.43
N LEU A 17 -0.59 -3.39 10.65
CA LEU A 17 0.31 -2.82 9.64
C LEU A 17 1.47 -3.76 9.25
N ASP A 18 1.81 -4.69 10.13
CA ASP A 18 2.79 -5.77 9.96
C ASP A 18 2.18 -7.07 9.40
N SER A 19 0.90 -7.05 9.02
CA SER A 19 0.26 -8.18 8.33
C SER A 19 0.82 -8.34 6.92
N THR A 20 0.83 -9.57 6.41
CA THR A 20 1.40 -9.89 5.11
C THR A 20 0.59 -9.25 3.98
N VAL A 21 1.27 -8.56 3.08
CA VAL A 21 0.67 -7.98 1.86
C VAL A 21 0.35 -9.09 0.87
N VAL A 22 -0.88 -9.05 0.33
CA VAL A 22 -1.39 -10.02 -0.65
C VAL A 22 -1.71 -9.40 -2.00
N ALA A 23 -1.92 -8.09 -2.05
CA ALA A 23 -2.12 -7.35 -3.30
C ALA A 23 -1.61 -5.91 -3.15
N TRP A 24 -1.36 -5.26 -4.28
CA TRP A 24 -0.82 -3.90 -4.29
C TRP A 24 -1.20 -3.15 -5.58
N ALA A 25 -1.19 -1.82 -5.51
CA ALA A 25 -1.30 -0.93 -6.67
C ALA A 25 -0.43 0.31 -6.46
N PHE A 26 0.12 0.86 -7.53
CA PHE A 26 1.03 2.00 -7.48
C PHE A 26 0.69 3.02 -8.56
N HIS A 27 0.71 4.29 -8.17
CA HIS A 27 0.49 5.43 -9.06
C HIS A 27 1.61 6.45 -8.88
N ASP A 28 2.27 6.79 -9.99
CA ASP A 28 3.41 7.69 -10.01
C ASP A 28 3.05 9.04 -10.66
N GLY A 29 3.02 10.11 -9.87
CA GLY A 29 2.77 11.47 -10.35
C GLY A 29 4.02 12.22 -10.86
N THR A 30 5.16 11.52 -10.97
CA THR A 30 6.47 12.10 -11.33
C THR A 30 6.82 11.94 -12.81
N ASP A 31 5.95 11.30 -13.60
CA ASP A 31 6.17 10.91 -14.99
C ASP A 31 7.46 10.06 -15.19
N GLY A 32 7.86 9.31 -14.15
CA GLY A 32 9.07 8.47 -14.17
C GLY A 32 10.39 9.24 -14.08
N ASN A 33 10.36 10.54 -13.75
CA ASN A 33 11.56 11.37 -13.65
C ASN A 33 12.33 11.18 -12.33
N VAL A 34 11.79 10.40 -11.39
CA VAL A 34 12.42 10.08 -10.11
C VAL A 34 12.25 8.58 -9.80
N PRO A 35 13.00 8.02 -8.83
CA PRO A 35 12.88 6.61 -8.49
C PRO A 35 11.44 6.19 -8.13
N GLY A 36 10.99 5.08 -8.70
CA GLY A 36 9.68 4.47 -8.46
C GLY A 36 9.68 3.49 -7.29
N LEU A 37 8.92 2.39 -7.43
CA LEU A 37 8.97 1.25 -6.51
C LEU A 37 10.27 0.43 -6.70
N PRO A 38 10.70 -0.32 -5.66
CA PRO A 38 11.74 -1.33 -5.83
C PRO A 38 11.32 -2.34 -6.90
N GLU A 39 12.28 -2.75 -7.73
CA GLU A 39 12.04 -3.72 -8.80
C GLU A 39 11.80 -5.11 -8.17
N VAL A 40 10.61 -5.67 -8.41
CA VAL A 40 10.22 -6.97 -7.87
C VAL A 40 9.95 -7.96 -9.01
N PRO A 41 10.57 -9.15 -8.99
CA PRO A 41 10.25 -10.21 -9.94
C PRO A 41 8.80 -10.66 -9.84
N ASP A 42 8.24 -11.09 -10.97
CA ASP A 42 7.00 -11.88 -11.04
C ASP A 42 5.73 -11.21 -10.46
N GLY A 43 5.70 -9.87 -10.38
CA GLY A 43 4.52 -9.12 -9.91
C GLY A 43 4.23 -9.24 -8.41
N ARG A 44 5.19 -9.74 -7.62
CA ARG A 44 5.09 -9.76 -6.15
C ARG A 44 4.95 -8.34 -5.59
N PRO A 45 4.35 -8.19 -4.39
CA PRO A 45 4.34 -6.92 -3.69
C PRO A 45 5.75 -6.35 -3.50
N PRO A 46 5.94 -5.01 -3.62
CA PRO A 46 7.23 -4.37 -3.39
C PRO A 46 7.70 -4.45 -1.93
N TYR A 47 6.78 -4.73 -1.01
CA TYR A 47 7.03 -4.85 0.42
C TYR A 47 6.21 -6.00 0.99
N ASP A 48 6.78 -6.79 1.91
CA ASP A 48 6.08 -7.89 2.57
C ASP A 48 5.04 -7.38 3.58
N THR A 49 5.29 -6.21 4.18
CA THR A 49 4.42 -5.56 5.16
C THR A 49 4.33 -4.04 4.92
N GLY A 50 3.31 -3.40 5.49
CA GLY A 50 3.23 -1.93 5.52
C GLY A 50 4.37 -1.30 6.33
N VAL A 51 4.95 -2.02 7.30
CA VAL A 51 6.10 -1.56 8.09
C VAL A 51 7.35 -1.44 7.21
N ASP A 52 7.53 -2.34 6.24
CA ASP A 52 8.67 -2.28 5.32
C ASP A 52 8.57 -1.07 4.39
N ALA A 53 7.36 -0.70 3.96
CA ALA A 53 7.13 0.55 3.23
C ALA A 53 7.51 1.77 4.09
N LEU A 54 7.14 1.80 5.37
CA LEU A 54 7.53 2.89 6.28
C LEU A 54 9.05 3.00 6.44
N ARG A 55 9.76 1.87 6.50
CA ARG A 55 11.24 1.84 6.58
C ARG A 55 11.88 2.44 5.33
N ASP A 56 11.22 2.30 4.18
CA ASP A 56 11.66 2.86 2.89
C ASP A 56 11.18 4.31 2.66
N GLY A 57 10.72 4.99 3.72
CA GLY A 57 10.39 6.41 3.70
C GLY A 57 8.98 6.74 3.19
N TRP A 58 8.13 5.74 2.98
CA TRP A 58 6.71 5.97 2.73
C TRP A 58 6.01 6.50 3.98
N ARG A 59 5.01 7.35 3.78
CA ARG A 59 4.21 7.93 4.85
C ARG A 59 2.80 7.36 4.79
N LEU A 60 2.29 6.88 5.91
CA LEU A 60 0.94 6.32 5.99
C LEU A 60 -0.12 7.43 5.88
N LEU A 61 -1.04 7.28 4.92
CA LEU A 61 -2.17 8.18 4.70
C LEU A 61 -3.47 7.59 5.24
N GLN A 62 -3.68 6.27 5.07
CA GLN A 62 -4.83 5.54 5.59
C GLN A 62 -4.42 4.16 6.08
N SER A 63 -4.94 3.73 7.24
CA SER A 63 -4.83 2.37 7.75
C SER A 63 -6.14 1.60 7.62
N ALA A 64 -6.03 0.27 7.53
CA ALA A 64 -7.17 -0.62 7.64
C ALA A 64 -7.97 -0.33 8.91
N GLN A 65 -9.29 -0.33 8.81
CA GLN A 65 -10.16 -0.14 9.97
C GLN A 65 -10.28 -1.46 10.75
N LEU A 66 -10.21 -1.39 12.09
CA LEU A 66 -10.45 -2.54 12.95
C LEU A 66 -11.96 -2.74 13.17
N ILE A 67 -12.67 -3.09 12.09
CA ILE A 67 -14.11 -3.35 12.13
C ILE A 67 -14.34 -4.85 12.21
N ALA A 68 -15.24 -5.27 13.11
CA ALA A 68 -15.67 -6.64 13.19
C ALA A 68 -16.34 -7.04 11.87
N GLN A 69 -15.86 -8.12 11.26
CA GLN A 69 -16.51 -8.74 10.10
C GLN A 69 -17.98 -9.00 10.44
N GLN A 70 -18.90 -8.59 9.56
CA GLN A 70 -20.31 -8.89 9.76
C GLN A 70 -20.53 -10.40 9.59
N THR A 71 -21.14 -11.03 10.59
CA THR A 71 -21.49 -12.47 10.54
C THR A 71 -22.26 -12.79 9.26
N GLY A 72 -21.84 -13.83 8.55
CA GLY A 72 -22.45 -14.27 7.29
C GLY A 72 -21.92 -13.58 6.02
N GLN A 73 -20.96 -12.66 6.15
CA GLN A 73 -20.28 -12.02 5.01
C GLN A 73 -18.86 -12.55 4.78
N GLU A 74 -18.43 -13.55 5.54
CA GLU A 74 -17.05 -14.09 5.55
C GLU A 74 -16.55 -14.57 4.17
N HIS A 75 -17.47 -14.87 3.24
CA HIS A 75 -17.17 -15.43 1.92
C HIS A 75 -17.71 -14.58 0.76
N ARG A 76 -18.09 -13.32 1.02
CA ARG A 76 -18.48 -12.43 -0.06
C ARG A 76 -17.22 -11.84 -0.70
N ASN A 77 -17.17 -11.82 -2.03
CA ASN A 77 -16.15 -11.16 -2.85
C ASN A 77 -16.24 -9.62 -2.76
N ALA A 78 -16.54 -9.07 -1.59
CA ALA A 78 -16.46 -7.65 -1.35
C ALA A 78 -14.98 -7.23 -1.28
N TYR A 79 -14.76 -5.92 -1.34
CA TYR A 79 -13.47 -5.24 -1.35
C TYR A 79 -12.42 -5.89 -0.45
N LEU A 80 -11.14 -5.87 -0.83
CA LEU A 80 -10.05 -6.30 0.05
C LEU A 80 -10.08 -5.42 1.31
N ASP A 81 -10.52 -5.97 2.44
CA ASP A 81 -10.89 -5.20 3.64
C ASP A 81 -9.72 -4.47 4.29
N TYR A 82 -8.51 -5.03 4.19
CA TYR A 82 -7.33 -4.55 4.90
C TYR A 82 -6.44 -3.66 4.02
N GLU A 83 -7.01 -2.54 3.59
CA GLU A 83 -6.34 -1.54 2.75
C GLU A 83 -5.47 -0.58 3.57
N PHE A 84 -4.24 -0.40 3.13
CA PHE A 84 -3.32 0.63 3.57
C PHE A 84 -2.93 1.52 2.39
N VAL A 85 -3.02 2.82 2.58
CA VAL A 85 -2.63 3.82 1.57
C VAL A 85 -1.43 4.59 2.09
N PHE A 86 -0.39 4.65 1.27
CA PHE A 86 0.84 5.38 1.56
C PHE A 86 1.10 6.45 0.51
N GLU A 87 1.81 7.49 0.92
CA GLU A 87 2.30 8.52 0.04
C GLU A 87 3.80 8.76 0.20
N ARG A 88 4.42 9.18 -0.89
CA ARG A 88 5.77 9.74 -0.92
C ARG A 88 5.76 11.01 -1.75
N LEU A 89 6.29 12.11 -1.21
CA LEU A 89 6.49 13.35 -1.95
C LEU A 89 7.94 13.39 -2.41
N VAL A 90 8.14 13.64 -3.70
CA VAL A 90 9.46 13.66 -4.32
C VAL A 90 9.66 14.99 -5.02
N ASP A 91 10.85 15.57 -4.84
CA ASP A 91 11.26 16.75 -5.59
C ASP A 91 11.55 16.37 -7.04
N CYS A 92 10.96 17.11 -7.99
CA CYS A 92 11.08 16.92 -9.42
C CYS A 92 11.52 18.24 -10.08
#